data_AF-R6I443-F1
#
_entry.id   AF-R6I443-F1
#
_cell.length_a   1.000
_cell.length_b   1.000
_cell.length_c   1.000
_cell.angle_alpha   90.00
_cell.angle_beta   90.00
_cell.angle_gamma   90.00
#
_symmetry.space_group_name_H-M   'P 1'
#
loop_
_entity.id
_entity.type
_entity.pdbx_description
1 polymer ?
#
loop_
_entity_poly.entity_id
_entity_poly.type
_entity_poly.pdbx_seq_one_letter_code
_entity_poly.pdbx_strand_id
1 'polypeptide(L)' 'MAKRKELTYCCMVEIDGAEAVPLESLTAEQLAYCRRVWTERIAQTVNDYYRNHPEEYYARYGQPEAQ' A
#
# COMPACT_ATOMS: atom_id res chain seq x y z
N MET A 1 28.09 -22.14 23.37
CA MET A 1 27.66 -20.83 22.82
C MET A 1 26.17 -20.91 22.52
N ALA A 2 25.35 -20.08 23.14
CA ALA A 2 23.92 -20.03 22.82
C ALA A 2 23.74 -19.46 21.41
N LYS A 3 23.05 -20.19 20.52
CA LYS A 3 22.68 -19.68 19.19
C LYS A 3 21.88 -18.40 19.37
N ARG A 4 22.38 -17.28 18.86
CA ARG A 4 21.67 -16.00 18.81
C ARG A 4 20.40 -16.21 17.97
N LYS A 5 19.23 -15.91 18.51
CA LYS A 5 17.97 -15.99 17.76
C LYS A 5 17.97 -14.91 16.67
N GLU A 6 17.71 -15.32 15.44
CA GLU A 6 17.57 -14.41 14.30
C GLU A 6 16.29 -13.58 14.44
N LEU A 7 16.36 -12.30 14.08
CA LEU A 7 15.18 -11.44 13.98
C LEU A 7 14.41 -11.83 12.72
N THR A 8 13.15 -12.20 12.89
CA THR A 8 12.23 -12.49 11.80
C THR A 8 11.15 -11.41 11.70
N TYR A 9 10.56 -11.24 10.51
CA TYR A 9 9.44 -10.35 10.28
C TYR A 9 8.28 -11.12 9.65
N CYS A 10 7.07 -10.64 9.88
CA CYS A 10 5.85 -11.17 9.27
C CYS A 10 4.96 -9.99 8.89
N CYS A 11 4.41 -10.02 7.67
CA CYS A 11 3.42 -9.05 7.22
C CYS A 11 2.03 -9.60 7.51
N MET A 12 1.26 -8.87 8.31
CA MET A 12 -0.15 -9.18 8.59
C MET A 12 -1.05 -8.33 7.69
N VAL A 13 -2.16 -8.88 7.25
CA VAL A 13 -3.18 -8.17 6.47
C VAL A 13 -4.52 -8.20 7.21
N GLU A 14 -5.19 -7.05 7.20
CA GLU A 14 -6.57 -6.87 7.63
C GLU A 14 -7.26 -5.95 6.62
N ILE A 15 -8.46 -6.34 6.18
CA ILE A 15 -9.31 -5.53 5.30
C ILE A 15 -10.71 -5.53 5.89
N ASP A 16 -11.30 -4.34 6.03
CA ASP A 16 -12.70 -4.11 6.46
C ASP A 16 -13.07 -4.76 7.80
N GLY A 17 -12.13 -4.76 8.76
CA GLY A 17 -12.34 -5.30 10.10
C GLY A 17 -12.35 -6.83 10.18
N ALA A 18 -11.88 -7.51 9.13
CA ALA A 18 -11.65 -8.95 9.17
C ALA A 18 -10.54 -9.32 10.17
N GLU A 19 -10.47 -10.58 10.59
CA GLU A 19 -9.36 -11.06 11.42
C GLU A 19 -8.02 -10.88 10.69
N ALA A 20 -7.03 -10.33 11.40
CA ALA A 20 -5.70 -10.12 10.84
C ALA A 20 -4.99 -11.46 10.63
N VAL A 21 -4.59 -11.74 9.39
CA VAL A 21 -3.91 -12.99 9.01
C VAL A 21 -2.55 -12.72 8.35
N PRO A 22 -1.57 -13.64 8.41
CA PRO A 22 -0.32 -13.48 7.68
C PRO A 22 -0.56 -13.38 6.18
N LEU A 23 0.09 -12.43 5.51
CA LEU A 23 -0.05 -12.23 4.06
C LEU A 23 0.28 -13.51 3.25
N GLU A 24 1.27 -14.27 3.72
CA GLU A 24 1.70 -15.53 3.10
C GLU A 24 0.70 -16.66 3.25
N SER A 25 -0.28 -16.53 4.16
CA SER A 25 -1.34 -17.52 4.36
C SER A 25 -2.51 -17.37 3.37
N LEU A 26 -2.54 -16.27 2.61
CA LEU A 26 -3.63 -16.01 1.66
C LEU A 26 -3.55 -16.94 0.46
N THR A 27 -4.71 -17.35 -0.04
CA THR A 27 -4.81 -17.95 -1.38
C THR A 27 -4.49 -16.92 -2.45
N ALA A 28 -4.18 -17.39 -3.67
CA ALA A 28 -3.93 -16.50 -4.81
C ALA A 28 -5.11 -15.56 -5.10
N GLU A 29 -6.35 -16.04 -4.94
CA GLU A 29 -7.56 -15.25 -5.13
C GLU A 29 -7.72 -14.17 -4.05
N GLN A 30 -7.48 -14.53 -2.78
CA GLN A 30 -7.51 -13.57 -1.66
C GLN A 30 -6.42 -12.51 -1.80
N LEU A 31 -5.22 -12.90 -2.23
CA LEU A 31 -4.13 -11.96 -2.49
C LEU A 31 -4.45 -11.02 -3.65
N ALA A 32 -5.07 -11.53 -4.72
CA ALA A 32 -5.54 -10.70 -5.84
C ALA A 32 -6.59 -9.68 -5.39
N TYR A 33 -7.53 -10.11 -4.54
CA TYR A 33 -8.50 -9.21 -3.91
C TYR A 33 -7.81 -8.11 -3.09
N CYS A 34 -6.88 -8.48 -2.20
CA CYS A 34 -6.15 -7.52 -1.37
C CYS A 34 -5.40 -6.50 -2.23
N ARG A 35 -4.69 -6.95 -3.26
CA ARG A 35 -3.96 -6.08 -4.19
C ARG A 35 -4.87 -5.08 -4.88
N ARG A 36 -6.05 -5.51 -5.33
CA ARG A 36 -7.04 -4.62 -5.93
C ARG A 36 -7.49 -3.52 -4.95
N VAL A 37 -7.87 -3.92 -3.74
CA VAL A 37 -8.31 -2.97 -2.70
C VAL A 37 -7.20 -1.98 -2.34
N TRP A 38 -5.97 -2.44 -2.14
CA TRP A 38 -4.85 -1.55 -1.85
C TRP A 38 -4.55 -0.58 -3.00
N THR A 39 -4.60 -1.07 -4.24
CA THR A 39 -4.35 -0.23 -5.42
C THR A 39 -5.37 0.90 -5.50
N GLU A 40 -6.64 0.59 -5.32
CA GLU A 40 -7.74 1.56 -5.30
C GLU A 40 -7.58 2.58 -4.16
N ARG A 41 -7.29 2.12 -2.94
CA ARG A 41 -7.09 3.00 -1.77
C ARG A 41 -5.87 3.89 -1.92
N ILE A 42 -4.75 3.37 -2.43
CA ILE A 42 -3.54 4.15 -2.67
C ILE A 42 -3.81 5.21 -3.74
N ALA A 43 -4.43 4.82 -4.86
CA ALA A 43 -4.77 5.77 -5.92
C ALA A 43 -5.68 6.89 -5.40
N GLN A 44 -6.70 6.54 -4.62
CA GLN A 44 -7.60 7.52 -4.01
C GLN A 44 -6.85 8.46 -3.06
N THR A 45 -6.03 7.91 -2.16
CA THR A 45 -5.23 8.69 -1.20
C THR A 45 -4.28 9.64 -1.92
N VAL A 46 -3.59 9.17 -2.96
CA VAL A 46 -2.66 9.99 -3.75
C VAL A 46 -3.41 11.10 -4.49
N ASN A 47 -4.54 10.78 -5.11
CA ASN A 47 -5.37 11.76 -5.82
C ASN A 47 -5.93 12.81 -4.87
N ASP A 48 -6.45 12.40 -3.71
CA ASP A 48 -6.99 13.33 -2.73
C ASP A 48 -5.90 14.21 -2.12
N TYR A 49 -4.70 13.66 -1.90
CA TYR A 49 -3.56 14.46 -1.46
C TYR A 49 -3.22 15.55 -2.49
N TYR A 50 -2.95 15.19 -3.74
CA TYR A 50 -2.53 16.16 -4.75
C TYR A 50 -3.66 17.08 -5.24
N ARG A 51 -4.93 16.69 -5.07
CA ARG A 51 -6.06 17.61 -5.27
C ARG A 51 -6.01 18.78 -4.29
N ASN A 52 -5.56 18.53 -3.06
CA ASN A 52 -5.45 19.56 -2.03
C ASN A 52 -4.06 20.23 -1.98
N HIS A 53 -3.05 19.61 -2.61
CA HIS A 53 -1.66 20.08 -2.69
C HIS A 53 -1.13 20.07 -4.13
N PRO A 54 -1.77 20.80 -5.07
CA PRO A 54 -1.39 20.78 -6.48
C PRO A 54 0.05 21.28 -6.70
N GLU A 55 0.55 22.20 -5.88
CA GLU A 55 1.93 22.70 -5.92
C GLU A 55 2.95 21.58 -5.73
N GLU A 56 2.68 20.63 -4.83
CA GLU A 56 3.58 19.49 -4.59
C GLU A 56 3.53 18.50 -5.75
N TYR A 57 2.37 18.32 -6.37
CA TYR A 57 2.24 17.51 -7.58
C TYR A 57 3.13 18.07 -8.69
N TYR A 58 3.02 19.36 -8.98
CA TYR A 58 3.81 20.00 -10.03
C TYR A 58 5.29 20.10 -9.68
N ALA A 59 5.65 20.29 -8.41
CA ALA A 59 7.04 20.24 -7.97
C ALA A 59 7.66 18.84 -8.19
N ARG A 60 6.88 17.77 -8.00
CA ARG A 60 7.35 16.39 -8.15
C ARG A 60 7.33 15.86 -9.59
N TYR A 61 6.30 16.20 -10.36
CA TYR A 61 6.04 15.60 -11.67
C TYR A 61 6.16 16.59 -12.83
N GLY A 62 6.42 17.86 -12.56
CA GLY A 62 6.45 18.94 -13.54
C GLY A 62 5.05 19.47 -13.89
N GLN A 63 4.99 20.71 -14.36
CA GLN A 63 3.76 21.22 -14.98
C GLN A 63 3.64 20.65 -16.39
N PRO A 64 2.43 20.28 -16.84
CA PRO A 64 2.21 19.99 -18.25
C PRO A 64 2.57 21.24 -19.05
N GLU A 65 3.43 21.11 -20.06
CA GLU A 65 3.73 22.20 -20.98
C GLU A 65 2.42 22.68 -21.61
N ALA A 66 2.17 23.99 -21.55
CA ALA A 66 1.01 24.58 -22.20
C ALA A 66 1.12 24.34 -23.71
N GLN A 67 0.21 23.52 -24.26
CA GLN A 67 0.04 23.34 -25.71
C GLN A 67 -0.68 24.54 -26.31
#